data_AF-A0A3C0T1A9-F1
#
_entry.id   AF-A0A3C0T1A9-F1
#
_cell.length_a   1.000
_cell.length_b   1.000
_cell.length_c   1.000
_cell.angle_alpha   90.00
_cell.angle_beta   90.00
_cell.angle_gamma   90.00
#
_symmetry.space_group_name_H-M   'P 1'
#
loop_
_entity.id
_entity.type
_entity.pdbx_description
1 polymer ?
#
loop_
_entity_poly.entity_id
_entity_poly.type
_entity_poly.pdbx_seq_one_letter_code
_entity_poly.pdbx_strand_id
1 'polypeptide(L)'
;MSVEIREVKTEGDLKKFIKFPYRIYKNNQYWAPPLFKDEKSILSEDSNPAFEFCEAKYWLAYKNGELAGRIAAIKNDALIEKWKINKGRFGWIDFIDDEEVSGALLNTAEKWALEMGLEAIEGPMGFTDLDDEGMLIEGFEEQSTMATIYNYSYYPEHLAKHGYIKETDWLEFELKTPDSVPEKIVRLNELILKRSKLKVVDGKKSKAYIKYIPDFWDIIDESFDDLFGTMPLTQKQKNYYTDQYFSMLIPDFTTFIVDENDRLIAAGITFPSFTEALRKAKGNFIPFGAIHMLMALKFPKKLDFYLIGVRKEYQGRGVISLMMNEINQGAIRNGITLCETNVELEDNKAVQDMWKHYDHRQHKRRRCFIKTL
;
A
#
# COMPACT_ATOMS: atom_id res chain seq x y z
N MET A 1 -19.16 19.95 24.52
CA MET A 1 -18.55 19.12 25.59
C MET A 1 -17.09 18.96 25.20
N SER A 2 -16.11 19.16 26.09
CA SER A 2 -14.70 19.23 25.65
C SER A 2 -14.16 17.85 25.25
N VAL A 3 -13.54 17.77 24.06
CA VAL A 3 -12.75 16.61 23.64
C VAL A 3 -11.41 16.63 24.39
N GLU A 4 -11.04 15.52 25.00
CA GLU A 4 -9.75 15.33 25.68
C GLU A 4 -8.78 14.59 24.75
N ILE A 5 -7.59 15.16 24.54
CA ILE A 5 -6.53 14.54 23.75
C ILE A 5 -5.49 13.92 24.68
N ARG A 6 -5.16 12.64 24.45
CA ARG A 6 -4.14 11.90 25.20
C ARG A 6 -3.07 11.38 24.26
N GLU A 7 -1.82 11.76 24.51
CA GLU A 7 -0.65 11.21 23.83
C GLU A 7 -0.47 9.73 24.20
N VAL A 8 -0.11 8.90 23.22
CA VAL A 8 0.22 7.49 23.41
C VAL A 8 1.62 7.38 24.01
N LYS A 9 1.71 6.96 25.28
CA LYS A 9 3.00 6.85 26.01
C LYS A 9 3.33 5.44 26.49
N THR A 10 2.37 4.53 26.42
CA THR A 10 2.50 3.18 26.94
C THR A 10 2.07 2.15 25.91
N GLU A 11 2.55 0.91 26.05
CA GLU A 11 2.09 -0.21 25.21
C GLU A 11 0.56 -0.41 25.31
N GLY A 12 -0.02 -0.11 26.48
CA GLY A 12 -1.46 -0.14 26.69
C GLY A 12 -2.22 0.89 25.86
N ASP A 13 -1.65 2.09 25.69
CA ASP A 13 -2.21 3.14 24.86
C ASP A 13 -2.04 2.84 23.37
N LEU A 14 -0.86 2.33 22.97
CA LEU A 14 -0.61 1.89 21.60
C LEU A 14 -1.59 0.78 21.19
N LYS A 15 -1.88 -0.16 22.09
CA LYS A 15 -2.91 -1.17 21.86
C LYS A 15 -4.31 -0.59 21.66
N LYS A 16 -4.68 0.48 22.38
CA LYS A 16 -5.96 1.18 22.16
C LYS A 16 -5.97 1.89 20.81
N PHE A 17 -4.85 2.53 20.45
CA PHE A 17 -4.64 3.19 19.17
C PHE A 17 -4.83 2.22 17.99
N ILE A 18 -4.16 1.07 18.01
CA ILE A 18 -4.30 0.06 16.95
C ILE A 18 -5.71 -0.54 16.91
N LYS A 19 -6.37 -0.72 18.07
CA LYS A 19 -7.69 -1.35 18.13
C LYS A 19 -8.87 -0.42 17.85
N PHE A 20 -8.67 0.88 17.78
CA PHE A 20 -9.77 1.82 17.56
C PHE A 20 -10.56 1.56 16.25
N PRO A 21 -9.91 1.35 15.08
CA PRO A 21 -10.59 1.00 13.82
C PRO A 21 -11.45 -0.24 13.95
N TYR A 22 -10.95 -1.28 14.62
CA TYR A 22 -11.66 -2.54 14.84
C TYR A 22 -13.00 -2.35 15.54
N ARG A 23 -13.13 -1.29 16.34
CA ARG A 23 -14.37 -0.94 17.02
C ARG A 23 -15.33 -0.21 16.07
N ILE A 24 -14.85 0.81 15.36
CA ILE A 24 -15.72 1.66 14.52
C ILE A 24 -16.11 1.00 13.19
N TYR A 25 -15.30 0.08 12.67
CA TYR A 25 -15.57 -0.68 11.44
C TYR A 25 -16.06 -2.11 11.69
N LYS A 26 -16.38 -2.48 12.94
CA LYS A 26 -16.74 -3.86 13.32
C LYS A 26 -17.80 -4.52 12.42
N ASN A 27 -18.75 -3.73 11.91
CA ASN A 27 -19.85 -4.19 11.05
C ASN A 27 -19.76 -3.64 9.62
N ASN A 28 -18.65 -2.99 9.26
CA ASN A 28 -18.46 -2.47 7.92
C ASN A 28 -18.10 -3.62 6.97
N GLN A 29 -18.81 -3.74 5.85
CA GLN A 29 -18.63 -4.84 4.89
C GLN A 29 -17.51 -4.62 3.87
N TYR A 30 -16.90 -3.45 3.88
CA TYR A 30 -15.91 -3.01 2.90
C TYR A 30 -14.51 -2.92 3.52
N TRP A 31 -14.43 -2.76 4.84
CA TRP A 31 -13.15 -2.70 5.54
C TRP A 31 -12.48 -4.09 5.66
N ALA A 32 -11.25 -4.20 5.14
CA ALA A 32 -10.33 -5.28 5.46
C ALA A 32 -9.49 -4.90 6.69
N PRO A 33 -9.67 -5.59 7.84
CA PRO A 33 -8.87 -5.29 9.03
C PRO A 33 -7.40 -5.68 8.82
N PRO A 34 -6.43 -4.78 9.07
CA PRO A 34 -5.02 -5.16 9.06
C PRO A 34 -4.74 -6.17 10.18
N LEU A 35 -3.62 -6.88 10.11
CA LEU A 35 -3.22 -7.76 11.21
C LEU A 35 -2.68 -6.93 12.38
N PHE A 36 -3.19 -7.18 13.58
CA PHE A 36 -2.77 -6.44 14.79
C PHE A 36 -1.26 -6.47 15.02
N LYS A 37 -0.60 -7.60 14.70
CA LYS A 37 0.84 -7.76 14.88
C LYS A 37 1.64 -6.86 13.93
N ASP A 38 1.16 -6.72 12.70
CA ASP A 38 1.84 -5.93 11.66
C ASP A 38 1.71 -4.44 11.99
N GLU A 39 0.49 -3.98 12.33
CA GLU A 39 0.26 -2.62 12.84
C GLU A 39 1.12 -2.31 14.08
N LYS A 40 1.24 -3.27 15.01
CA LYS A 40 2.11 -3.10 16.18
C LYS A 40 3.57 -2.98 15.77
N SER A 41 4.04 -3.77 14.80
CA SER A 41 5.41 -3.69 14.31
C SER A 41 5.70 -2.35 13.66
N ILE A 42 4.79 -1.85 12.82
CA ILE A 42 4.96 -0.59 12.09
C ILE A 42 5.01 0.60 13.05
N LEU A 43 4.12 0.63 14.05
CA LEU A 43 3.99 1.74 14.99
C LEU A 43 4.97 1.68 16.18
N SER A 44 5.81 0.63 16.30
CA SER A 44 6.81 0.51 17.37
C SER A 44 8.20 0.93 16.90
N GLU A 45 8.79 1.88 17.63
CA GLU A 45 10.15 2.37 17.41
C GLU A 45 11.20 1.25 17.44
N ASP A 46 11.06 0.30 18.37
CA ASP A 46 11.99 -0.83 18.51
C ASP A 46 11.95 -1.83 17.32
N SER A 47 10.93 -1.76 16.47
CA SER A 47 10.66 -2.77 15.43
C SER A 47 10.71 -2.23 14.00
N ASN A 48 10.31 -0.98 13.79
CA ASN A 48 10.26 -0.37 12.46
C ASN A 48 11.54 0.44 12.18
N PRO A 49 12.37 0.06 11.18
CA PRO A 49 13.58 0.79 10.85
C PRO A 49 13.36 2.23 10.38
N ALA A 50 12.13 2.63 10.03
CA ALA A 50 11.84 4.02 9.64
C ALA A 50 12.13 5.04 10.76
N PHE A 51 12.11 4.62 12.03
CA PHE A 51 12.44 5.49 13.17
C PHE A 51 13.91 5.92 13.22
N GLU A 52 14.78 5.39 12.35
CA GLU A 52 16.15 5.89 12.20
C GLU A 52 16.21 7.33 11.66
N PHE A 53 15.14 7.78 10.98
CA PHE A 53 15.04 9.10 10.37
C PHE A 53 13.63 9.71 10.47
N CYS A 54 12.70 9.01 11.14
CA CYS A 54 11.37 9.51 11.43
C CYS A 54 11.21 9.79 12.92
N GLU A 55 10.67 10.96 13.24
CA GLU A 55 10.11 11.25 14.56
C GLU A 55 8.58 11.14 14.44
N ALA A 56 7.93 10.46 15.38
CA ALA A 56 6.48 10.30 15.33
C ALA A 56 5.83 10.41 16.71
N LYS A 57 4.61 10.93 16.72
CA LYS A 57 3.74 10.96 17.89
C LYS A 57 2.34 10.54 17.53
N TYR A 58 1.67 9.92 18.50
CA TYR A 58 0.31 9.41 18.34
C TYR A 58 -0.58 9.92 19.44
N TRP A 59 -1.85 10.19 19.10
CA TRP A 59 -2.84 10.68 20.05
C TRP A 59 -4.15 9.94 19.92
N LEU A 60 -4.86 9.88 21.05
CA LEU A 60 -6.20 9.37 21.20
C LEU A 60 -7.11 10.52 21.63
N ALA A 61 -8.25 10.67 20.97
CA ALA A 61 -9.30 11.60 21.37
C ALA A 61 -10.35 10.89 22.22
N TYR A 62 -10.76 11.49 23.33
CA TYR A 62 -11.84 11.02 24.18
C TYR A 62 -12.96 12.06 24.24
N LYS A 63 -14.20 11.63 24.06
CA LYS A 63 -15.40 12.46 24.22
C LYS A 63 -16.29 11.79 25.27
N ASN A 64 -16.62 12.53 26.33
CA ASN A 64 -17.42 12.01 27.45
C ASN A 64 -16.82 10.75 28.12
N GLY A 65 -15.48 10.68 28.20
CA GLY A 65 -14.75 9.54 28.77
C GLY A 65 -14.64 8.33 27.84
N GLU A 66 -15.29 8.36 26.68
CA GLU A 66 -15.19 7.30 25.68
C GLU A 66 -14.16 7.66 24.61
N LEU A 67 -13.35 6.67 24.22
CA LEU A 67 -12.44 6.84 23.09
C LEU A 67 -13.26 7.17 21.83
N ALA A 68 -12.88 8.20 21.09
CA ALA A 68 -13.64 8.80 20.00
C ALA A 68 -12.83 9.00 18.72
N GLY A 69 -11.49 8.93 18.79
CA GLY A 69 -10.64 8.94 17.61
C GLY A 69 -9.17 8.72 17.89
N ARG A 70 -8.37 8.69 16.83
CA ARG A 70 -6.92 8.53 16.82
C ARG A 70 -6.28 9.31 15.67
N ILE A 71 -5.03 9.70 15.83
CA ILE A 71 -4.20 10.29 14.77
C ILE A 71 -2.71 10.09 15.08
N ALA A 72 -1.91 9.84 14.06
CA ALA A 72 -0.46 9.91 14.11
C ALA A 72 0.03 11.14 13.35
N ALA A 73 1.11 11.77 13.84
CA ALA A 73 1.89 12.76 13.09
C ALA A 73 3.35 12.30 13.01
N ILE A 74 3.97 12.52 11.86
CA ILE A 74 5.29 12.00 11.51
C ILE A 74 6.09 13.12 10.85
N LYS A 75 7.33 13.31 11.31
CA LYS A 75 8.36 14.10 10.65
C LYS A 75 9.35 13.10 10.05
N ASN A 76 9.58 13.21 8.76
CA ASN A 76 10.44 12.28 8.02
C ASN A 76 11.59 13.08 7.40
N ASP A 77 12.78 12.98 8.01
CA ASP A 77 13.93 13.77 7.61
C ASP A 77 14.48 13.35 6.24
N ALA A 78 14.39 12.07 5.90
CA ALA A 78 14.82 11.56 4.60
C ALA A 78 13.96 12.12 3.44
N LEU A 79 12.65 12.22 3.66
CA LEU A 79 11.73 12.82 2.70
C LEU A 79 11.98 14.32 2.52
N ILE A 80 12.09 15.04 3.65
CA ILE A 80 12.42 16.47 3.69
C ILE A 80 13.71 16.75 2.92
N GLU A 81 14.74 15.92 3.14
CA GLU A 81 16.02 16.06 2.46
C GLU A 81 15.94 15.77 0.96
N LYS A 82 15.24 14.70 0.54
CA LYS A 82 15.12 14.34 -0.87
C LYS A 82 14.36 15.40 -1.67
N TRP A 83 13.18 15.76 -1.21
CA TRP A 83 12.27 16.63 -1.96
C TRP A 83 12.48 18.12 -1.69
N LYS A 84 13.32 18.46 -0.71
CA LYS A 84 13.53 19.85 -0.26
C LYS A 84 12.21 20.53 0.13
N ILE A 85 11.34 19.77 0.79
CA ILE A 85 10.03 20.21 1.28
C ILE A 85 10.06 20.30 2.81
N ASN A 86 9.42 21.31 3.38
CA ASN A 86 9.31 21.46 4.84
C ASN A 86 7.91 21.05 5.32
N LYS A 87 7.52 19.79 5.05
CA LYS A 87 6.17 19.26 5.33
C LYS A 87 6.26 18.05 6.26
N GLY A 88 5.33 17.95 7.21
CA GLY A 88 5.10 16.73 7.99
C GLY A 88 4.02 15.85 7.38
N ARG A 89 3.92 14.62 7.86
CA ARG A 89 2.82 13.70 7.53
C ARG A 89 1.88 13.53 8.71
N PHE A 90 0.60 13.31 8.44
CA PHE A 90 -0.33 12.66 9.37
C PHE A 90 -0.78 11.32 8.80
N GLY A 91 -1.14 10.38 9.66
CA GLY A 91 -1.57 9.04 9.28
C GLY A 91 -2.38 8.39 10.39
N TRP A 92 -2.82 7.13 10.18
CA TRP A 92 -3.64 6.38 11.15
C TRP A 92 -4.77 7.21 11.76
N ILE A 93 -5.41 8.03 10.93
CA ILE A 93 -6.49 8.93 11.35
C ILE A 93 -7.81 8.18 11.31
N ASP A 94 -8.48 8.10 12.45
CA ASP A 94 -9.82 7.54 12.54
C ASP A 94 -10.61 8.27 13.62
N PHE A 95 -11.88 8.56 13.37
CA PHE A 95 -12.73 9.27 14.32
C PHE A 95 -14.20 8.94 14.09
N ILE A 96 -15.02 9.12 15.12
CA ILE A 96 -16.48 9.13 14.97
C ILE A 96 -16.92 10.40 14.22
N ASP A 97 -18.06 10.35 13.54
CA ASP A 97 -18.66 11.48 12.79
C ASP A 97 -19.06 12.64 13.72
N ASP A 98 -18.05 13.39 14.15
CA ASP A 98 -18.13 14.47 15.12
C ASP A 98 -17.05 15.50 14.84
N GLU A 99 -17.47 16.71 14.49
CA GLU A 99 -16.57 17.77 14.02
C GLU A 99 -15.59 18.21 15.11
N GLU A 100 -16.03 18.25 16.38
CA GLU A 100 -15.17 18.59 17.53
C GLU A 100 -14.04 17.55 17.68
N VAL A 101 -14.32 16.26 17.46
CA VAL A 101 -13.33 15.18 17.57
C VAL A 101 -12.30 15.28 16.45
N SER A 102 -12.76 15.38 15.20
CA SER A 102 -11.86 15.52 14.05
C SER A 102 -10.98 16.76 14.14
N GLY A 103 -11.55 17.90 14.52
CA GLY A 103 -10.80 19.15 14.68
C GLY A 103 -9.79 19.09 15.82
N ALA A 104 -10.13 18.46 16.95
CA ALA A 104 -9.17 18.29 18.05
C ALA A 104 -7.98 17.40 17.65
N LEU A 105 -8.21 16.33 16.88
CA LEU A 105 -7.14 15.46 16.38
C LEU A 105 -6.24 16.18 15.38
N LEU A 106 -6.82 16.80 14.34
CA LEU A 106 -6.07 17.52 13.30
C LEU A 106 -5.27 18.67 13.90
N ASN A 107 -5.90 19.53 14.71
CA ASN A 107 -5.21 20.63 15.41
C ASN A 107 -4.06 20.15 16.31
N THR A 108 -4.14 18.93 16.87
CA THR A 108 -3.05 18.37 17.67
C THR A 108 -1.86 18.01 16.80
N ALA A 109 -2.10 17.33 15.67
CA ALA A 109 -1.06 16.98 14.70
C ALA A 109 -0.43 18.24 14.07
N GLU A 110 -1.25 19.24 13.73
CA GLU A 110 -0.81 20.55 13.22
C GLU A 110 0.12 21.28 14.21
N LYS A 111 -0.26 21.34 15.49
CA LYS A 111 0.59 21.96 16.53
C LYS A 111 1.91 21.23 16.69
N TRP A 112 1.89 19.90 16.71
CA TRP A 112 3.12 19.13 16.80
C TRP A 112 4.01 19.36 15.57
N ALA A 113 3.44 19.44 14.37
CA ALA A 113 4.20 19.74 13.16
C ALA A 113 4.87 21.14 13.23
N LEU A 114 4.15 22.16 13.72
CA LEU A 114 4.71 23.49 13.98
C LEU A 114 5.84 23.46 15.03
N GLU A 115 5.68 22.69 16.11
CA GLU A 115 6.73 22.50 17.13
C GLU A 115 8.00 21.87 16.56
N MET A 116 7.85 21.01 15.55
CA MET A 116 8.97 20.40 14.81
C MET A 116 9.55 21.30 13.70
N GLY A 117 9.04 22.53 13.54
CA GLY A 117 9.53 23.50 12.55
C GLY A 117 9.03 23.28 11.13
N LEU A 118 7.97 22.50 10.95
CA LEU A 118 7.36 22.21 9.65
C LEU A 118 6.37 23.31 9.23
N GLU A 119 6.26 23.57 7.94
CA GLU A 119 5.42 24.63 7.34
C GLU A 119 4.08 24.12 6.81
N ALA A 120 3.94 22.81 6.61
CA ALA A 120 2.70 22.18 6.20
C ALA A 120 2.58 20.77 6.79
N ILE A 121 1.37 20.21 6.75
CA ILE A 121 1.13 18.81 7.07
C ILE A 121 0.28 18.14 5.98
N GLU A 122 0.67 16.95 5.53
CA GLU A 122 0.00 16.18 4.49
C GLU A 122 -0.40 14.78 4.95
N GLY A 123 -1.41 14.16 4.33
CA GLY A 123 -1.84 12.82 4.70
C GLY A 123 -3.26 12.44 4.26
N PRO A 124 -3.74 11.24 4.61
CA PRO A 124 -3.02 10.26 5.41
C PRO A 124 -1.90 9.57 4.63
N MET A 125 -0.72 9.49 5.25
CA MET A 125 0.45 8.79 4.73
C MET A 125 1.18 8.07 5.87
N GLY A 126 1.89 7.00 5.53
CA GLY A 126 2.72 6.26 6.49
C GLY A 126 4.14 6.80 6.63
N PHE A 127 5.00 5.98 7.23
CA PHE A 127 6.42 6.27 7.36
C PHE A 127 7.14 6.18 6.02
N THR A 128 6.70 5.28 5.15
CA THR A 128 7.23 5.03 3.80
C THR A 128 6.09 4.84 2.80
N ASP A 129 6.42 4.86 1.51
CA ASP A 129 5.48 4.61 0.40
C ASP A 129 5.03 3.16 0.28
N LEU A 130 5.54 2.27 1.14
CA LEU A 130 5.09 0.89 1.27
C LEU A 130 4.09 0.70 2.42
N ASP A 131 3.82 1.76 3.18
CA ASP A 131 2.72 1.78 4.15
C ASP A 131 1.42 2.19 3.44
N ASP A 132 0.28 2.04 4.11
CA ASP A 132 -1.00 2.44 3.53
C ASP A 132 -1.10 3.97 3.37
N GLU A 133 -1.44 4.44 2.18
CA GLU A 133 -1.54 5.86 1.84
C GLU A 133 -2.87 6.23 1.18
N GLY A 134 -3.25 7.50 1.34
CA GLY A 134 -4.38 8.10 0.65
C GLY A 134 -5.75 7.71 1.25
N MET A 135 -6.47 8.74 1.68
CA MET A 135 -7.85 8.61 2.17
C MET A 135 -8.78 8.28 1.01
N LEU A 136 -9.68 7.32 1.19
CA LEU A 136 -10.71 6.98 0.21
C LEU A 136 -11.68 8.17 0.03
N ILE A 137 -11.86 8.59 -1.24
CA ILE A 137 -12.76 9.68 -1.63
C ILE A 137 -13.83 9.25 -2.65
N GLU A 138 -13.63 8.13 -3.35
CA GLU A 138 -14.61 7.50 -4.26
C GLU A 138 -14.56 5.98 -4.08
N GLY A 139 -15.70 5.29 -4.19
CA GLY A 139 -15.79 3.82 -4.05
C GLY A 139 -15.95 3.33 -2.60
N PHE A 140 -16.74 4.02 -1.78
CA PHE A 140 -16.99 3.65 -0.37
C PHE A 140 -17.72 2.31 -0.22
N GLU A 141 -18.35 1.86 -1.30
CA GLU A 141 -19.04 0.59 -1.52
C GLU A 141 -18.15 -0.52 -2.11
N GLU A 142 -16.85 -0.28 -2.20
CA GLU A 142 -15.85 -1.25 -2.66
C GLU A 142 -15.00 -1.74 -1.48
N GLN A 143 -14.58 -3.01 -1.54
CA GLN A 143 -13.75 -3.56 -0.47
C GLN A 143 -12.33 -2.99 -0.52
N SER A 144 -11.76 -2.62 0.63
CA SER A 144 -10.35 -2.27 0.73
C SER A 144 -9.47 -3.51 0.59
N THR A 145 -8.28 -3.31 0.03
CA THR A 145 -7.24 -4.34 0.01
C THR A 145 -6.45 -4.31 1.31
N MET A 146 -5.52 -5.26 1.45
CA MET A 146 -4.55 -5.24 2.55
C MET A 146 -3.53 -4.10 2.43
N ALA A 147 -3.38 -3.51 1.25
CA ALA A 147 -2.38 -2.48 0.93
C ALA A 147 -2.95 -1.05 0.99
N THR A 148 -4.18 -0.89 1.47
CA THR A 148 -4.89 0.37 1.33
C THR A 148 -5.79 0.70 2.52
N ILE A 149 -5.89 2.00 2.80
CA ILE A 149 -6.74 2.56 3.87
C ILE A 149 -8.23 2.31 3.54
N TYR A 150 -9.07 2.17 4.56
CA TYR A 150 -10.50 2.40 4.41
C TYR A 150 -10.94 3.46 5.40
N ASN A 151 -11.85 4.33 4.97
CA ASN A 151 -12.51 5.31 5.83
C ASN A 151 -13.97 5.47 5.43
N TYR A 152 -14.78 5.97 6.37
CA TYR A 152 -16.14 6.39 6.07
C TYR A 152 -16.15 7.65 5.18
N SER A 153 -17.27 7.86 4.46
CA SER A 153 -17.43 8.96 3.51
C SER A 153 -17.41 10.35 4.13
N TYR A 154 -17.69 10.48 5.43
CA TYR A 154 -17.59 11.76 6.14
C TYR A 154 -16.13 12.19 6.39
N TYR A 155 -15.14 11.31 6.31
CA TYR A 155 -13.75 11.69 6.62
C TYR A 155 -13.23 12.80 5.69
N PRO A 156 -13.32 12.68 4.35
CA PRO A 156 -12.93 13.76 3.43
C PRO A 156 -13.67 15.08 3.68
N GLU A 157 -14.95 15.01 4.04
CA GLU A 157 -15.76 16.20 4.36
C GLU A 157 -15.24 16.91 5.60
N HIS A 158 -14.84 16.17 6.64
CA HIS A 158 -14.23 16.74 7.83
C HIS A 158 -12.88 17.39 7.51
N LEU A 159 -12.02 16.75 6.73
CA LEU A 159 -10.73 17.34 6.33
C LEU A 159 -10.94 18.67 5.58
N ALA A 160 -11.88 18.70 4.63
CA ALA A 160 -12.21 19.92 3.89
C ALA A 160 -12.70 21.05 4.80
N LYS A 161 -13.56 20.75 5.80
CA LYS A 161 -14.03 21.73 6.79
C LYS A 161 -12.89 22.31 7.64
N HIS A 162 -11.86 21.52 7.92
CA HIS A 162 -10.68 21.95 8.68
C HIS A 162 -9.58 22.59 7.80
N GLY A 163 -9.90 22.91 6.55
CA GLY A 163 -9.04 23.69 5.66
C GLY A 163 -8.02 22.86 4.87
N TYR A 164 -8.14 21.53 4.87
CA TYR A 164 -7.31 20.67 4.05
C TYR A 164 -7.76 20.67 2.59
N ILE A 165 -6.79 20.74 1.68
CA ILE A 165 -7.00 20.70 0.23
C ILE A 165 -6.33 19.48 -0.38
N LYS A 166 -6.58 19.21 -1.67
CA LYS A 166 -5.92 18.13 -2.40
C LYS A 166 -4.43 18.43 -2.57
N GLU A 167 -3.58 17.44 -2.27
CA GLU A 167 -2.17 17.40 -2.69
C GLU A 167 -2.02 16.51 -3.93
N THR A 168 -2.44 15.24 -3.83
CA THR A 168 -2.40 14.27 -4.94
C THR A 168 -3.49 13.23 -4.79
N ASP A 169 -3.90 12.61 -5.91
CA ASP A 169 -4.79 11.46 -5.91
C ASP A 169 -4.10 10.18 -6.42
N TRP A 170 -4.58 9.04 -5.94
CA TRP A 170 -4.35 7.73 -6.54
C TRP A 170 -5.64 7.16 -7.10
N LEU A 171 -5.54 6.51 -8.25
CA LEU A 171 -6.60 5.78 -8.92
C LEU A 171 -6.38 4.28 -8.69
N GLU A 172 -7.47 3.54 -8.51
CA GLU A 172 -7.43 2.06 -8.47
C GLU A 172 -8.36 1.50 -9.56
N PHE A 173 -7.85 0.50 -10.27
CA PHE A 173 -8.58 -0.16 -11.34
C PHE A 173 -8.86 -1.61 -11.01
N GLU A 174 -10.05 -2.06 -11.41
CA GLU A 174 -10.41 -3.46 -11.40
C GLU A 174 -10.36 -3.96 -12.84
N LEU A 175 -9.59 -5.03 -13.04
CA LEU A 175 -9.38 -5.67 -14.34
C LEU A 175 -10.07 -7.02 -14.34
N LYS A 176 -10.74 -7.38 -15.44
CA LYS A 176 -11.16 -8.76 -15.66
C LYS A 176 -10.02 -9.58 -16.23
N THR A 177 -9.81 -10.77 -15.69
CA THR A 177 -8.89 -11.74 -16.29
C THR A 177 -9.40 -12.13 -17.67
N PRO A 178 -8.56 -12.13 -18.72
CA PRO A 178 -8.97 -12.61 -20.04
C PRO A 178 -9.23 -14.13 -20.01
N ASP A 179 -10.22 -14.60 -20.76
CA ASP A 179 -10.54 -16.04 -20.86
C ASP A 179 -9.38 -16.88 -21.41
N SER A 180 -8.55 -16.28 -22.25
CA SER A 180 -7.34 -16.88 -22.80
C SER A 180 -6.33 -15.80 -23.20
N VAL A 181 -5.04 -16.17 -23.24
CA VAL A 181 -4.03 -15.32 -23.85
C VAL A 181 -3.96 -15.60 -25.36
N PRO A 182 -4.16 -14.61 -26.24
CA PRO A 182 -4.07 -14.80 -27.68
C PRO A 182 -2.70 -15.36 -28.10
N GLU A 183 -2.70 -16.38 -28.97
CA GLU A 183 -1.46 -17.04 -29.43
C GLU A 183 -0.48 -16.05 -30.08
N LYS A 184 -1.00 -14.99 -30.73
CA LYS A 184 -0.18 -13.90 -31.30
C LYS A 184 0.67 -13.19 -30.23
N ILE A 185 0.12 -13.00 -29.02
CA ILE A 185 0.83 -12.36 -27.90
C ILE A 185 1.91 -13.32 -27.38
N VAL A 186 1.59 -14.60 -27.21
CA VAL A 186 2.57 -15.62 -26.80
C VAL A 186 3.75 -15.67 -27.76
N ARG A 187 3.50 -15.74 -29.08
CA ARG A 187 4.55 -15.75 -30.12
C ARG A 187 5.37 -14.44 -30.14
N LEU A 188 4.71 -13.29 -29.96
CA LEU A 188 5.40 -12.00 -29.87
C LEU A 188 6.34 -11.96 -28.66
N ASN A 189 5.88 -12.45 -27.52
CA ASN A 189 6.66 -12.50 -26.28
C ASN A 189 7.88 -13.41 -26.42
N GLU A 190 7.74 -14.59 -27.04
CA GLU A 190 8.88 -15.46 -27.34
C GLU A 190 9.93 -14.78 -28.24
N LEU A 191 9.49 -13.98 -29.22
CA LEU A 191 10.40 -13.22 -30.08
C LEU A 191 11.13 -12.11 -29.31
N ILE A 192 10.45 -11.41 -28.40
CA ILE A 192 11.06 -10.38 -27.55
C ILE A 192 12.11 -11.03 -26.63
N LEU A 193 11.78 -12.13 -25.96
CA LEU A 193 12.72 -12.88 -25.12
C LEU A 193 13.97 -13.29 -25.92
N LYS A 194 13.81 -13.84 -27.12
CA LYS A 194 14.95 -14.24 -27.97
C LYS A 194 15.79 -13.06 -28.47
N ARG A 195 15.15 -11.99 -28.98
CA ARG A 195 15.85 -10.83 -29.57
C ARG A 195 16.57 -9.98 -28.53
N SER A 196 15.92 -9.79 -27.38
CA SER A 196 16.47 -9.04 -26.25
C SER A 196 17.33 -9.91 -25.34
N LYS A 197 17.50 -11.21 -25.67
CA LYS A 197 18.23 -12.21 -24.88
C LYS A 197 17.78 -12.27 -23.41
N LEU A 198 16.49 -12.04 -23.19
CA LEU A 198 15.86 -12.08 -21.89
C LEU A 198 15.32 -13.48 -21.59
N LYS A 199 15.21 -13.81 -20.32
CA LYS A 199 14.61 -15.05 -19.83
C LYS A 199 13.69 -14.76 -18.65
N VAL A 200 12.54 -15.43 -18.62
CA VAL A 200 11.73 -15.50 -17.41
C VAL A 200 12.42 -16.48 -16.45
N VAL A 201 12.56 -16.09 -15.19
CA VAL A 201 13.11 -16.96 -14.15
C VAL A 201 12.17 -18.16 -13.96
N ASP A 202 12.71 -19.39 -14.03
CA ASP A 202 11.93 -20.62 -13.74
C ASP A 202 11.64 -20.68 -12.22
N GLY A 203 10.52 -20.06 -11.86
CA GLY A 203 10.14 -19.79 -10.48
C GLY A 203 9.41 -20.92 -9.78
N LYS A 204 9.54 -22.20 -10.17
CA LYS A 204 8.79 -23.34 -9.58
C LYS A 204 8.73 -23.36 -8.04
N LYS A 205 9.66 -22.69 -7.35
CA LYS A 205 9.63 -22.46 -5.91
C LYS A 205 9.96 -20.99 -5.62
N SER A 206 9.30 -20.41 -4.62
CA SER A 206 9.53 -19.03 -4.15
C SER A 206 11.01 -18.74 -3.85
N LYS A 207 11.74 -19.74 -3.33
CA LYS A 207 13.19 -19.64 -3.05
C LYS A 207 14.05 -19.29 -4.27
N ALA A 208 13.59 -19.54 -5.50
CA ALA A 208 14.31 -19.17 -6.70
C ALA A 208 14.43 -17.64 -6.87
N TYR A 209 13.47 -16.88 -6.32
CA TYR A 209 13.46 -15.42 -6.40
C TYR A 209 14.40 -14.76 -5.39
N ILE A 210 14.74 -15.45 -4.29
CA ILE A 210 15.49 -14.87 -3.16
C ILE A 210 16.83 -14.25 -3.59
N LYS A 211 17.55 -14.91 -4.51
CA LYS A 211 18.85 -14.39 -4.97
C LYS A 211 18.75 -13.07 -5.75
N TYR A 212 17.57 -12.73 -6.27
CA TYR A 212 17.33 -11.52 -7.05
C TYR A 212 16.72 -10.39 -6.21
N ILE A 213 16.47 -10.61 -4.91
CA ILE A 213 15.85 -9.59 -4.04
C ILE A 213 16.70 -8.30 -3.95
N PRO A 214 18.04 -8.36 -3.85
CA PRO A 214 18.86 -7.14 -3.89
C PRO A 214 18.62 -6.35 -5.19
N ASP A 215 18.75 -6.99 -6.35
CA ASP A 215 18.49 -6.33 -7.64
C ASP A 215 17.04 -5.84 -7.77
N PHE A 216 16.07 -6.55 -7.18
CA PHE A 216 14.67 -6.13 -7.16
C PHE A 216 14.53 -4.78 -6.45
N TRP A 217 15.12 -4.62 -5.27
CA TRP A 217 15.06 -3.35 -4.55
C TRP A 217 15.75 -2.23 -5.33
N ASP A 218 16.84 -2.53 -6.02
CA ASP A 218 17.47 -1.57 -6.92
C ASP A 218 16.57 -1.18 -8.09
N ILE A 219 15.71 -2.08 -8.59
CA ILE A 219 14.70 -1.76 -9.62
C ILE A 219 13.63 -0.84 -9.03
N ILE A 220 13.16 -1.13 -7.82
CA ILE A 220 12.13 -0.32 -7.15
C ILE A 220 12.64 1.08 -6.89
N ASP A 221 13.82 1.22 -6.29
CA ASP A 221 14.45 2.52 -6.05
C ASP A 221 14.55 3.32 -7.36
N GLU A 222 14.99 2.69 -8.45
CA GLU A 222 15.12 3.34 -9.75
C GLU A 222 13.78 3.72 -10.38
N SER A 223 12.78 2.84 -10.28
CA SER A 223 11.47 3.00 -10.95
C SER A 223 10.54 3.94 -10.19
N PHE A 224 10.72 4.06 -8.87
CA PHE A 224 9.85 4.83 -7.98
C PHE A 224 10.46 6.18 -7.61
N ASP A 225 11.72 6.46 -7.99
CA ASP A 225 12.46 7.64 -7.53
C ASP A 225 11.73 8.97 -7.75
N ASP A 226 11.05 9.10 -8.89
CA ASP A 226 10.36 10.33 -9.28
C ASP A 226 8.88 10.38 -8.84
N LEU A 227 8.37 9.32 -8.18
CA LEU A 227 6.97 9.25 -7.76
C LEU A 227 6.74 10.09 -6.50
N PHE A 228 5.55 10.71 -6.41
CA PHE A 228 5.15 11.49 -5.25
C PHE A 228 5.30 10.67 -3.96
N GLY A 229 5.82 11.32 -2.91
CA GLY A 229 5.97 10.72 -1.59
C GLY A 229 7.24 9.90 -1.41
N THR A 230 7.95 9.54 -2.51
CA THR A 230 8.95 8.49 -2.41
C THR A 230 10.27 8.89 -1.79
N MET A 231 10.84 7.99 -1.00
CA MET A 231 12.23 8.10 -0.54
C MET A 231 12.97 6.77 -0.71
N PRO A 232 14.30 6.79 -0.94
CA PRO A 232 15.10 5.58 -0.99
C PRO A 232 15.01 4.81 0.32
N LEU A 233 14.77 3.51 0.25
CA LEU A 233 14.76 2.66 1.43
C LEU A 233 16.18 2.35 1.89
N THR A 234 16.42 2.43 3.21
CA THR A 234 17.69 1.95 3.78
C THR A 234 17.79 0.44 3.64
N GLN A 235 19.01 -0.10 3.72
CA GLN A 235 19.20 -1.56 3.66
C GLN A 235 18.43 -2.30 4.76
N LYS A 236 18.27 -1.69 5.94
CA LYS A 236 17.48 -2.26 7.04
C LYS A 236 16.00 -2.32 6.69
N GLN A 237 15.45 -1.29 6.05
CA GLN A 237 14.07 -1.29 5.57
C GLN A 237 13.86 -2.33 4.46
N LYS A 238 14.78 -2.41 3.49
CA LYS A 238 14.74 -3.44 2.44
C LYS A 238 14.70 -4.85 3.05
N ASN A 239 15.52 -5.11 4.07
CA ASN A 239 15.49 -6.40 4.79
C ASN A 239 14.17 -6.61 5.56
N TYR A 240 13.68 -5.58 6.25
CA TYR A 240 12.40 -5.61 6.97
C TYR A 240 11.23 -6.01 6.05
N TYR A 241 11.07 -5.35 4.90
CA TYR A 241 10.03 -5.69 3.93
C TYR A 241 10.27 -7.04 3.24
N THR A 242 11.54 -7.41 3.02
CA THR A 242 11.90 -8.72 2.49
C THR A 242 11.40 -9.84 3.38
N ASP A 243 11.70 -9.78 4.67
CA ASP A 243 11.30 -10.80 5.64
C ASP A 243 9.78 -10.91 5.77
N GLN A 244 9.09 -9.77 5.67
CA GLN A 244 7.63 -9.69 5.77
C GLN A 244 6.92 -10.31 4.55
N TYR A 245 7.35 -10.01 3.32
CA TYR A 245 6.57 -10.32 2.13
C TYR A 245 7.17 -11.39 1.22
N PHE A 246 8.49 -11.48 1.09
CA PHE A 246 9.12 -12.29 0.05
C PHE A 246 9.06 -13.80 0.33
N SER A 247 8.90 -14.18 1.59
CA SER A 247 8.65 -15.58 1.97
C SER A 247 7.31 -16.11 1.44
N MET A 248 6.37 -15.21 1.11
CA MET A 248 5.02 -15.54 0.63
C MET A 248 4.87 -15.53 -0.89
N LEU A 249 5.94 -15.21 -1.66
CA LEU A 249 5.86 -15.14 -3.13
C LEU A 249 5.29 -16.44 -3.72
N ILE A 250 4.33 -16.28 -4.64
CA ILE A 250 3.67 -17.39 -5.30
C ILE A 250 4.15 -17.45 -6.74
N PRO A 251 4.80 -18.55 -7.18
CA PRO A 251 5.34 -18.69 -8.53
C PRO A 251 4.40 -18.32 -9.67
N ASP A 252 3.13 -18.72 -9.57
CA ASP A 252 2.12 -18.44 -10.61
C ASP A 252 1.74 -16.95 -10.70
N PHE A 253 2.03 -16.16 -9.66
CA PHE A 253 1.64 -14.75 -9.52
C PHE A 253 2.84 -13.81 -9.34
N THR A 254 4.06 -14.33 -9.52
CA THR A 254 5.32 -13.59 -9.43
C THR A 254 6.08 -13.80 -10.72
N THR A 255 6.58 -12.73 -11.32
CA THR A 255 7.34 -12.83 -12.57
C THR A 255 8.60 -12.00 -12.49
N PHE A 256 9.76 -12.67 -12.59
CA PHE A 256 11.08 -12.05 -12.66
C PHE A 256 11.67 -12.32 -14.04
N ILE A 257 12.22 -11.29 -14.67
CA ILE A 257 12.83 -11.37 -16.01
C ILE A 257 14.29 -10.94 -15.88
N VAL A 258 15.20 -11.78 -16.36
CA VAL A 258 16.65 -11.58 -16.32
C VAL A 258 17.25 -11.49 -17.73
N ASP A 259 18.42 -10.87 -17.86
CA ASP A 259 19.19 -10.88 -19.10
C ASP A 259 20.11 -12.10 -19.25
N GLU A 260 20.95 -12.12 -20.28
CA GLU A 260 21.90 -13.20 -20.55
C GLU A 260 22.97 -13.37 -19.46
N ASN A 261 23.17 -12.36 -18.60
CA ASN A 261 24.14 -12.35 -17.51
C ASN A 261 23.50 -12.63 -16.15
N ASP A 262 22.23 -13.07 -16.12
CA ASP A 262 21.45 -13.32 -14.90
C ASP A 262 21.19 -12.05 -14.06
N ARG A 263 21.29 -10.86 -14.66
CA ARG A 263 20.92 -9.58 -14.02
C ARG A 263 19.41 -9.39 -14.08
N LEU A 264 18.78 -9.00 -12.98
CA LEU A 264 17.34 -8.73 -12.97
C LEU A 264 17.00 -7.45 -13.74
N ILE A 265 16.09 -7.59 -14.69
CA ILE A 265 15.66 -6.52 -15.60
C ILE A 265 14.26 -6.01 -15.28
N ALA A 266 13.36 -6.92 -14.90
CA ALA A 266 12.00 -6.58 -14.51
C ALA A 266 11.47 -7.55 -13.48
N ALA A 267 10.58 -7.06 -12.64
CA ALA A 267 9.87 -7.86 -11.65
C ALA A 267 8.44 -7.36 -11.48
N GLY A 268 7.52 -8.31 -11.34
CA GLY A 268 6.13 -8.07 -10.98
C GLY A 268 5.73 -9.00 -9.85
N ILE A 269 5.23 -8.40 -8.77
CA ILE A 269 4.76 -9.10 -7.58
C ILE A 269 3.26 -8.85 -7.46
N THR A 270 2.50 -9.94 -7.53
CA THR A 270 1.06 -9.96 -7.26
C THR A 270 0.75 -11.04 -6.24
N PHE A 271 -0.29 -10.83 -5.44
CA PHE A 271 -0.74 -11.80 -4.45
C PHE A 271 -2.23 -12.12 -4.63
N PRO A 272 -2.67 -13.32 -4.24
CA PRO A 272 -4.07 -13.56 -3.90
C PRO A 272 -4.62 -12.46 -3.01
N SER A 273 -5.82 -11.98 -3.32
CA SER A 273 -6.47 -11.02 -2.45
C SER A 273 -6.80 -11.65 -1.11
N PHE A 274 -6.33 -11.02 -0.04
CA PHE A 274 -6.56 -11.45 1.34
C PHE A 274 -7.76 -10.76 2.00
N THR A 275 -8.40 -9.80 1.33
CA THR A 275 -9.50 -8.99 1.87
C THR A 275 -10.57 -9.83 2.55
N GLU A 276 -11.13 -10.83 1.86
CA GLU A 276 -12.17 -11.71 2.43
C GLU A 276 -11.66 -12.56 3.59
N ALA A 277 -10.40 -12.98 3.55
CA ALA A 277 -9.79 -13.75 4.63
C ALA A 277 -9.58 -12.90 5.88
N LEU A 278 -9.04 -11.70 5.72
CA LEU A 278 -8.84 -10.72 6.80
C LEU A 278 -10.16 -10.35 7.46
N ARG A 279 -11.21 -10.11 6.66
CA ARG A 279 -12.56 -9.82 7.15
C ARG A 279 -13.13 -10.97 8.00
N LYS A 280 -13.03 -12.21 7.52
CA LYS A 280 -13.47 -13.40 8.27
C LYS A 280 -12.65 -13.62 9.54
N ALA A 281 -11.35 -13.34 9.47
CA ALA A 281 -10.43 -13.42 10.60
C ALA A 281 -10.65 -12.30 11.63
N LYS A 282 -11.33 -11.20 11.27
CA LYS A 282 -11.56 -10.02 12.12
C LYS A 282 -10.23 -9.49 12.70
N GLY A 283 -9.17 -9.54 11.89
CA GLY A 283 -7.79 -9.19 12.23
C GLY A 283 -7.12 -10.05 13.32
N ASN A 284 -7.62 -11.26 13.58
CA ASN A 284 -6.98 -12.24 14.48
C ASN A 284 -6.54 -13.49 13.72
N PHE A 285 -5.27 -13.89 13.90
CA PHE A 285 -4.74 -15.09 13.23
C PHE A 285 -5.18 -16.40 13.89
N ILE A 286 -5.37 -16.42 15.21
CA ILE A 286 -5.64 -17.63 16.01
C ILE A 286 -7.04 -17.52 16.64
N PRO A 287 -7.83 -18.62 16.70
CA PRO A 287 -7.50 -19.97 16.22
C PRO A 287 -7.89 -20.26 14.75
N PHE A 288 -8.80 -19.49 14.15
CA PHE A 288 -9.35 -19.80 12.82
C PHE A 288 -8.91 -18.85 11.70
N GLY A 289 -8.25 -17.72 12.02
CA GLY A 289 -7.80 -16.75 11.01
C GLY A 289 -6.81 -17.34 10.00
N ALA A 290 -5.87 -18.16 10.47
CA ALA A 290 -4.90 -18.85 9.62
C ALA A 290 -5.58 -19.73 8.55
N ILE A 291 -6.71 -20.36 8.88
CA ILE A 291 -7.46 -21.19 7.93
C ILE A 291 -8.03 -20.32 6.81
N HIS A 292 -8.55 -19.14 7.13
CA HIS A 292 -9.06 -18.21 6.11
C HIS A 292 -7.95 -17.73 5.18
N MET A 293 -6.77 -17.41 5.71
CA MET A 293 -5.60 -17.00 4.91
C MET A 293 -5.12 -18.14 4.01
N LEU A 294 -5.00 -19.36 4.54
CA LEU A 294 -4.62 -20.54 3.77
C LEU A 294 -5.63 -20.86 2.66
N MET A 295 -6.93 -20.67 2.92
CA MET A 295 -7.98 -20.85 1.90
C MET A 295 -7.89 -19.80 0.80
N ALA A 296 -7.57 -18.54 1.14
CA ALA A 296 -7.33 -17.50 0.14
C ALA A 296 -6.10 -17.80 -0.74
N LEU A 297 -5.03 -18.38 -0.16
CA LEU A 297 -3.86 -18.83 -0.92
C LEU A 297 -4.16 -20.02 -1.84
N LYS A 298 -4.96 -20.98 -1.37
CA LYS A 298 -5.22 -22.24 -2.09
C LYS A 298 -6.32 -22.12 -3.15
N PHE A 299 -7.30 -21.27 -2.91
CA PHE A 299 -8.45 -21.07 -3.79
C PHE A 299 -8.70 -19.57 -4.03
N PRO A 300 -7.71 -18.86 -4.61
CA PRO A 300 -7.85 -17.45 -4.88
C PRO A 300 -8.94 -17.19 -5.93
N LYS A 301 -9.67 -16.09 -5.78
CA LYS A 301 -10.66 -15.62 -6.78
C LYS A 301 -10.26 -14.33 -7.45
N LYS A 302 -9.49 -13.51 -6.72
CA LYS A 302 -9.02 -12.19 -7.10
C LYS A 302 -7.52 -12.10 -6.78
N LEU A 303 -6.78 -11.39 -7.63
CA LEU A 303 -5.40 -11.00 -7.37
C LEU A 303 -5.33 -9.51 -7.06
N ASP A 304 -4.37 -9.13 -6.22
CA ASP A 304 -4.03 -7.74 -5.95
C ASP A 304 -2.60 -7.52 -6.47
N PHE A 305 -2.39 -6.51 -7.32
CA PHE A 305 -1.08 -6.08 -7.78
C PHE A 305 -0.39 -5.24 -6.71
N TYR A 306 0.92 -5.43 -6.52
CA TYR A 306 1.68 -4.68 -5.52
C TYR A 306 2.82 -3.93 -6.20
N LEU A 307 3.96 -4.59 -6.39
CA LEU A 307 5.17 -3.94 -6.88
C LEU A 307 5.48 -4.42 -8.28
N ILE A 308 5.57 -3.47 -9.20
CA ILE A 308 6.01 -3.69 -10.58
C ILE A 308 7.15 -2.73 -10.86
N GLY A 309 8.25 -3.26 -11.40
CA GLY A 309 9.39 -2.44 -11.76
C GLY A 309 10.12 -2.97 -12.98
N VAL A 310 10.63 -2.05 -13.79
CA VAL A 310 11.42 -2.34 -14.99
C VAL A 310 12.57 -1.34 -15.05
N ARG A 311 13.80 -1.86 -15.15
CA ARG A 311 15.01 -1.05 -15.40
C ARG A 311 14.78 -0.03 -16.51
N LYS A 312 15.18 1.24 -16.31
CA LYS A 312 14.89 2.36 -17.23
C LYS A 312 15.33 2.04 -18.66
N GLU A 313 16.47 1.38 -18.84
CA GLU A 313 16.98 1.03 -20.17
C GLU A 313 16.13 0.00 -20.93
N TYR A 314 15.23 -0.74 -20.25
CA TYR A 314 14.33 -1.73 -20.82
C TYR A 314 12.87 -1.29 -20.92
N GLN A 315 12.53 -0.09 -20.44
CA GLN A 315 11.20 0.48 -20.62
C GLN A 315 10.88 0.70 -22.10
N GLY A 316 9.60 0.53 -22.47
CA GLY A 316 9.15 0.63 -23.87
C GLY A 316 9.58 -0.52 -24.79
N ARG A 317 10.34 -1.52 -24.30
CA ARG A 317 10.83 -2.67 -25.10
C ARG A 317 9.91 -3.90 -25.06
N GLY A 318 8.67 -3.73 -24.59
CA GLY A 318 7.70 -4.82 -24.45
C GLY A 318 7.89 -5.74 -23.24
N VAL A 319 8.82 -5.42 -22.32
CA VAL A 319 9.10 -6.23 -21.12
C VAL A 319 7.87 -6.33 -20.20
N ILE A 320 7.10 -5.25 -20.09
CA ILE A 320 5.84 -5.26 -19.34
C ILE A 320 4.84 -6.26 -19.95
N SER A 321 4.74 -6.33 -21.28
CA SER A 321 3.86 -7.30 -21.97
C SER A 321 4.28 -8.75 -21.70
N LEU A 322 5.59 -9.02 -21.55
CA LEU A 322 6.09 -10.34 -21.13
C LEU A 322 5.57 -10.69 -19.74
N MET A 323 5.75 -9.78 -18.79
CA MET A 323 5.36 -9.95 -17.40
C MET A 323 3.84 -10.12 -17.24
N MET A 324 3.05 -9.27 -17.89
CA MET A 324 1.59 -9.38 -17.87
C MET A 324 1.09 -10.67 -18.51
N ASN A 325 1.76 -11.20 -19.54
CA ASN A 325 1.45 -12.51 -20.09
C ASN A 325 1.69 -13.64 -19.09
N GLU A 326 2.81 -13.65 -18.38
CA GLU A 326 3.07 -14.67 -17.35
C GLU A 326 2.03 -14.62 -16.23
N ILE A 327 1.70 -13.42 -15.74
CA ILE A 327 0.66 -13.21 -14.72
C ILE A 327 -0.71 -13.66 -15.25
N ASN A 328 -1.09 -13.28 -16.47
CA ASN A 328 -2.37 -13.72 -17.08
C ASN A 328 -2.44 -15.25 -17.19
N GLN A 329 -1.36 -15.91 -17.64
CA GLN A 329 -1.35 -17.36 -17.73
C GLN A 329 -1.48 -18.03 -16.36
N GLY A 330 -0.81 -17.49 -15.33
CA GLY A 330 -0.96 -17.93 -13.94
C GLY A 330 -2.37 -17.73 -13.40
N ALA A 331 -2.96 -16.56 -13.66
CA ALA A 331 -4.33 -16.22 -13.30
C ALA A 331 -5.34 -17.18 -13.92
N ILE A 332 -5.24 -17.45 -15.23
CA ILE A 332 -6.12 -18.37 -15.95
C ILE A 332 -5.99 -19.80 -15.40
N ARG A 333 -4.76 -20.30 -15.20
CA ARG A 333 -4.53 -21.65 -14.64
C ARG A 333 -5.17 -21.83 -13.26
N ASN A 334 -5.24 -20.76 -12.48
CA ASN A 334 -5.78 -20.77 -11.13
C ASN A 334 -7.25 -20.31 -11.05
N GLY A 335 -7.91 -20.06 -12.19
CA GLY A 335 -9.32 -19.64 -12.24
C GLY A 335 -9.60 -18.27 -11.62
N ILE A 336 -8.60 -17.38 -11.61
CA ILE A 336 -8.77 -15.99 -11.18
C ILE A 336 -9.64 -15.25 -12.20
N THR A 337 -10.66 -14.53 -11.74
CA THR A 337 -11.57 -13.79 -12.63
C THR A 337 -11.37 -12.28 -12.60
N LEU A 338 -10.77 -11.76 -11.53
CA LEU A 338 -10.59 -10.33 -11.29
C LEU A 338 -9.20 -10.02 -10.74
N CYS A 339 -8.68 -8.84 -11.07
CA CYS A 339 -7.46 -8.30 -10.49
C CYS A 339 -7.68 -6.85 -10.02
N GLU A 340 -7.09 -6.48 -8.89
CA GLU A 340 -7.01 -5.13 -8.36
C GLU A 340 -5.64 -4.54 -8.68
N THR A 341 -5.58 -3.35 -9.26
CA THR A 341 -4.28 -2.71 -9.55
C THR A 341 -3.67 -2.00 -8.32
N ASN A 342 -4.47 -1.76 -7.29
CA ASN A 342 -4.15 -0.92 -6.13
C ASN A 342 -3.75 0.50 -6.59
N VAL A 343 -2.96 1.19 -5.77
CA VAL A 343 -2.77 2.65 -5.86
C VAL A 343 -1.84 3.04 -7.01
N GLU A 344 -2.38 3.77 -7.97
CA GLU A 344 -1.63 4.39 -9.06
C GLU A 344 -1.77 5.90 -8.99
N LEU A 345 -0.66 6.63 -8.94
CA LEU A 345 -0.71 8.10 -8.99
C LEU A 345 -1.50 8.57 -10.22
N GLU A 346 -2.34 9.59 -10.04
CA GLU A 346 -3.28 10.06 -11.07
C GLU A 346 -2.58 10.57 -12.35
N ASP A 347 -1.34 11.02 -12.23
CA ASP A 347 -0.47 11.51 -13.29
C ASP A 347 0.41 10.42 -13.92
N ASN A 348 0.47 9.21 -13.34
CA ASN A 348 1.22 8.08 -13.87
C ASN A 348 0.49 7.41 -15.05
N LYS A 349 0.47 8.11 -16.19
CA LYS A 349 -0.15 7.62 -17.43
C LYS A 349 0.51 6.36 -17.99
N ALA A 350 1.78 6.14 -17.70
CA ALA A 350 2.48 4.95 -18.18
C ALA A 350 1.86 3.66 -17.62
N VAL A 351 1.54 3.63 -16.33
CA VAL A 351 0.88 2.48 -15.69
C VAL A 351 -0.59 2.41 -16.12
N GLN A 352 -1.33 3.52 -16.06
CA GLN A 352 -2.75 3.54 -16.43
C GLN A 352 -2.99 3.08 -17.88
N ASP A 353 -2.09 3.41 -18.80
CA ASP A 353 -2.18 3.02 -20.20
C ASP A 353 -2.05 1.50 -20.42
N MET A 354 -1.46 0.77 -19.47
CA MET A 354 -1.36 -0.70 -19.52
C MET A 354 -2.74 -1.35 -19.50
N TRP A 355 -3.73 -0.73 -18.87
CA TRP A 355 -5.06 -1.29 -18.66
C TRP A 355 -5.99 -1.15 -19.86
N LYS A 356 -5.64 -0.30 -20.84
CA LYS A 356 -6.43 -0.08 -22.08
C LYS A 356 -6.71 -1.34 -22.89
N HIS A 357 -5.89 -2.38 -22.69
CA HIS A 357 -6.02 -3.67 -23.38
C HIS A 357 -6.86 -4.70 -22.60
N TYR A 358 -7.39 -4.33 -21.44
CA TYR A 358 -8.23 -5.15 -20.59
C TYR A 358 -9.65 -4.57 -20.50
N ASP A 359 -10.63 -5.44 -20.21
CA ASP A 359 -11.91 -4.98 -19.69
C ASP A 359 -11.67 -4.49 -18.25
N HIS A 360 -11.73 -3.18 -18.06
CA HIS A 360 -11.34 -2.51 -16.83
C HIS A 360 -12.31 -1.39 -16.45
N ARG A 361 -12.35 -1.08 -15.16
CA ARG A 361 -13.04 0.09 -14.60
C ARG A 361 -12.19 0.73 -13.51
N GLN A 362 -12.19 2.06 -13.44
CA GLN A 362 -11.75 2.76 -12.22
C GLN A 362 -12.89 2.66 -11.20
N HIS A 363 -12.59 2.18 -9.99
CA HIS A 363 -13.64 1.93 -8.99
C HIS A 363 -13.37 2.56 -7.64
N LYS A 364 -12.11 2.86 -7.31
CA LYS A 364 -11.75 3.67 -6.14
C LYS A 364 -10.84 4.81 -6.53
N ARG A 365 -10.92 5.89 -5.75
CA ARG A 365 -9.98 7.02 -5.79
C ARG A 365 -9.61 7.37 -4.37
N ARG A 366 -8.32 7.63 -4.17
CA ARG A 366 -7.74 8.05 -2.90
C ARG A 366 -7.11 9.41 -3.03
N ARG A 367 -7.01 10.12 -1.91
CA ARG A 367 -6.43 11.45 -1.84
C ARG A 367 -5.49 11.60 -0.66
N CYS A 368 -4.32 12.15 -0.94
CA CYS A 368 -3.51 12.82 0.06
C CYS A 368 -3.98 14.27 0.12
N PHE A 369 -4.26 14.72 1.33
CA PHE A 369 -4.66 16.07 1.64
C PHE A 369 -3.46 16.83 2.21
N ILE A 370 -3.42 18.14 2.01
CA ILE A 370 -2.42 19.03 2.59
C ILE A 370 -3.07 20.25 3.24
N LYS A 371 -2.41 20.77 4.28
CA LYS A 371 -2.70 22.09 4.86
C LYS A 371 -1.40 22.79 5.23
N THR A 372 -1.26 24.04 4.78
CA THR A 372 -0.20 24.96 5.24
C THR A 372 -0.55 25.46 6.65
N LEU A 373 0.45 25.51 7.53
CA LEU A 373 0.27 25.74 8.98
C LEU A 373 0.48 27.19 9.41
#